data_AF-A0A7S2C1E7-F1
#
_entry.id   AF-A0A7S2C1E7-F1
#
_cell.length_a   1.000
_cell.length_b   1.000
_cell.length_c   1.000
_cell.angle_alpha   90.00
_cell.angle_beta   90.00
_cell.angle_gamma   90.00
#
_symmetry.space_group_name_H-M   'P 1'
#
loop_
_entity.id
_entity.type
_entity.pdbx_description
1 polymer ?
#
loop_
_entity_poly.entity_id
_entity_poly.type
_entity_poly.pdbx_seq_one_letter_code
_entity_poly.pdbx_strand_id
1 'polypeptide(L)'
;CRRMYRARRTLLVKFENDAIDESDELERVLQEAKGIMRLKRPMIDFDIRLKTITGTHITPLTQDIFVDTPLDSLDPLLPLRSAARENFLNTVGSVKSEIVSWLNEV
;
A
#
# COMPACT_ATOMS: atom_id res chain seq x y z
N CYS A 1 -8.26 -27.26 -12.34
CA CYS A 1 -8.91 -25.93 -12.33
C CYS A 1 -8.11 -24.96 -11.46
N ARG A 2 -7.44 -23.99 -12.06
CA ARG A 2 -6.71 -22.91 -11.36
C ARG A 2 -7.70 -22.12 -10.49
N ARG A 3 -7.40 -21.89 -9.21
CA ARG A 3 -8.26 -21.13 -8.29
C ARG A 3 -8.44 -19.71 -8.86
N MET A 4 -9.68 -19.32 -9.15
CA MET A 4 -10.00 -17.98 -9.64
C MET A 4 -9.94 -16.96 -8.50
N TYR A 5 -9.50 -15.75 -8.80
CA TYR A 5 -9.56 -14.63 -7.88
C TYR A 5 -11.03 -14.25 -7.59
N ARG A 6 -11.42 -14.17 -6.32
CA ARG A 6 -12.83 -14.06 -5.88
C ARG A 6 -13.08 -12.90 -4.91
N ALA A 7 -12.06 -12.13 -4.56
CA ALA A 7 -12.24 -11.00 -3.64
C ALA A 7 -13.16 -9.97 -4.30
N ARG A 8 -14.17 -9.50 -3.55
CA ARG A 8 -15.14 -8.51 -4.07
C ARG A 8 -14.56 -7.11 -4.14
N ARG A 9 -13.63 -6.79 -3.25
CA ARG A 9 -12.94 -5.50 -3.19
C ARG A 9 -11.47 -5.79 -3.08
N THR A 10 -10.68 -5.09 -3.88
CA THR A 10 -9.22 -5.23 -3.91
C THR A 10 -8.60 -3.84 -3.93
N LEU A 11 -7.70 -3.59 -2.99
CA LEU A 11 -6.84 -2.42 -3.00
C LEU A 11 -5.44 -2.86 -3.44
N LEU A 12 -4.93 -2.27 -4.52
CA LEU A 12 -3.54 -2.34 -4.93
C LEU A 12 -2.86 -1.05 -4.46
N VAL A 13 -1.74 -1.21 -3.75
CA VAL A 13 -0.92 -0.08 -3.30
C VAL A 13 0.37 -0.11 -4.10
N LYS A 14 0.60 0.95 -4.86
CA LYS A 14 1.82 1.21 -5.62
C LYS A 14 2.62 2.30 -4.92
N PHE A 15 3.93 2.15 -4.89
CA PHE A 15 4.82 3.18 -4.35
C PHE A 15 5.51 3.94 -5.49
N GLU A 16 5.71 5.25 -5.33
CA GLU A 16 6.32 6.09 -6.37
C GLU A 16 7.76 5.67 -6.70
N ASN A 17 8.53 5.24 -5.69
CA ASN A 17 9.93 4.85 -5.84
C ASN A 17 10.09 3.36 -5.50
N ASP A 18 9.54 2.50 -6.35
CA ASP A 18 9.66 1.05 -6.20
C ASP A 18 10.32 0.42 -7.43
N ALA A 19 11.51 -0.16 -7.22
CA ALA A 19 12.31 -0.80 -8.26
C ALA A 19 11.79 -2.18 -8.66
N ILE A 20 10.87 -2.77 -7.89
CA ILE A 20 10.27 -4.09 -8.12
C ILE A 20 8.75 -3.99 -8.33
N ASP A 21 8.25 -2.82 -8.74
CA ASP A 21 6.82 -2.60 -8.94
C ASP A 21 6.29 -3.41 -10.13
N GLU A 22 5.34 -4.31 -9.84
CA GLU A 22 4.58 -5.07 -10.82
C GLU A 22 3.08 -4.71 -10.79
N SER A 23 2.72 -3.58 -10.15
CA SER A 23 1.32 -3.19 -9.91
C SER A 23 0.51 -3.05 -11.20
N ASP A 24 1.12 -2.57 -12.28
CA ASP A 24 0.43 -2.37 -13.57
C ASP A 24 0.09 -3.72 -14.24
N GLU A 25 0.99 -4.73 -14.13
CA GLU A 25 0.73 -6.08 -14.65
C GLU A 25 -0.32 -6.79 -13.77
N LEU A 26 -0.19 -6.66 -12.44
CA LEU A 26 -1.15 -7.22 -11.50
C LEU A 26 -2.55 -6.63 -11.69
N GLU A 27 -2.66 -5.33 -11.91
CA GLU A 27 -3.95 -4.67 -12.17
C GLU A 27 -4.60 -5.26 -13.43
N ARG A 28 -3.85 -5.44 -14.51
CA ARG A 28 -4.37 -6.06 -15.76
C ARG A 28 -4.90 -7.47 -15.49
N VAL A 29 -4.13 -8.31 -14.80
CA VAL A 29 -4.54 -9.68 -14.45
C VAL A 29 -5.81 -9.68 -13.59
N LEU A 30 -5.94 -8.74 -12.65
CA LEU A 30 -7.13 -8.63 -11.81
C LEU A 30 -8.34 -8.12 -12.58
N GLN A 31 -8.16 -7.17 -13.51
CA GLN A 31 -9.25 -6.71 -14.39
C GLN A 31 -9.75 -7.82 -15.32
N GLU A 32 -8.86 -8.64 -15.87
CA GLU A 32 -9.23 -9.83 -16.64
C GLU A 32 -10.03 -10.82 -15.78
N ALA A 33 -9.56 -11.07 -14.55
CA ALA A 33 -10.25 -11.93 -13.59
C ALA A 33 -11.66 -11.38 -13.25
N LYS A 34 -11.80 -10.07 -13.08
CA LYS A 34 -13.09 -9.38 -12.89
C LYS A 34 -14.02 -9.62 -14.08
N GLY A 35 -13.53 -9.54 -15.32
CA GLY A 35 -14.30 -9.85 -16.53
C GLY A 35 -14.88 -11.27 -16.52
N ILE A 36 -14.05 -12.27 -16.17
CA ILE A 36 -14.47 -13.68 -16.04
C ILE A 36 -15.49 -13.85 -14.90
N MET A 37 -15.28 -13.17 -13.77
CA MET A 37 -16.21 -13.23 -12.63
C MET A 37 -17.56 -12.61 -12.93
N ARG A 38 -17.62 -11.51 -13.69
CA ARG A 38 -18.88 -10.89 -14.14
C ARG A 38 -19.71 -11.84 -15.01
N LEU A 39 -19.06 -12.64 -15.87
CA LEU A 39 -19.76 -13.67 -16.66
C LEU A 39 -20.36 -14.78 -15.78
N LYS A 40 -19.66 -15.18 -14.72
CA LYS A 40 -20.11 -16.25 -13.81
C LYS A 40 -21.12 -15.77 -12.76
N ARG A 41 -21.02 -14.51 -12.34
CA ARG A 41 -21.80 -13.91 -11.25
C ARG A 41 -22.16 -12.46 -11.61
N PRO A 42 -23.10 -12.27 -12.55
CA PRO A 42 -23.44 -10.94 -13.05
C PRO A 42 -24.08 -10.01 -12.00
N MET A 43 -24.61 -10.58 -10.92
CA MET A 43 -25.23 -9.83 -9.81
C MET A 43 -24.25 -9.42 -8.70
N ILE A 44 -22.96 -9.76 -8.82
CA ILE A 44 -21.94 -9.39 -7.83
C ILE A 44 -21.00 -8.38 -8.46
N ASP A 45 -20.89 -7.21 -7.83
CA ASP A 45 -19.88 -6.23 -8.21
C ASP A 45 -18.50 -6.60 -7.63
N PHE A 46 -17.47 -6.33 -8.43
CA PHE A 46 -16.08 -6.58 -8.12
C PHE A 46 -15.31 -5.27 -8.30
N ASP A 47 -14.76 -4.74 -7.23
CA ASP A 47 -14.03 -3.48 -7.19
C ASP A 47 -12.52 -3.75 -7.09
N ILE A 48 -11.76 -3.06 -7.94
CA ILE A 48 -10.29 -3.11 -7.98
C ILE A 48 -9.84 -1.66 -8.05
N ARG A 49 -9.07 -1.22 -7.06
CA ARG A 49 -8.56 0.14 -6.98
C ARG A 49 -7.06 0.14 -6.86
N LEU A 50 -6.40 0.91 -7.70
CA LEU A 50 -4.97 1.20 -7.60
C LEU A 50 -4.77 2.55 -6.90
N LYS A 51 -3.96 2.57 -5.85
CA LYS A 51 -3.53 3.79 -5.18
C LYS A 51 -2.02 3.92 -5.22
N THR A 52 -1.55 5.05 -5.70
CA THR A 52 -0.13 5.42 -5.63
C THR A 52 0.12 6.21 -4.35
N ILE A 53 1.13 5.80 -3.59
CA ILE A 53 1.57 6.44 -2.34
C ILE A 53 3.05 6.78 -2.47
N THR A 54 3.45 7.94 -1.95
CA THR A 54 4.86 8.32 -1.87
C THR A 54 5.64 7.31 -1.02
N GLY A 55 6.90 7.08 -1.38
CA GLY A 55 7.79 6.15 -0.68
C GLY A 55 8.29 5.02 -1.57
N THR A 56 8.69 3.92 -0.94
CA THR A 56 9.27 2.72 -1.55
C THR A 56 8.57 1.45 -1.05
N HIS A 57 8.88 0.28 -1.61
CA HIS A 57 8.32 -1.02 -1.14
C HIS A 57 8.64 -1.35 0.33
N ILE A 58 9.68 -0.76 0.93
CA ILE A 58 10.01 -0.97 2.34
C ILE A 58 9.22 -0.08 3.30
N THR A 59 8.50 0.93 2.80
CA THR A 59 7.75 1.89 3.64
C THR A 59 6.83 1.21 4.66
N PRO A 60 6.09 0.13 4.33
CA PRO A 60 5.25 -0.55 5.31
C PRO A 60 6.03 -1.30 6.41
N LEU A 61 7.33 -1.57 6.22
CA LEU A 61 8.16 -2.36 7.14
C LEU A 61 8.92 -1.50 8.15
N THR A 62 8.97 -0.18 7.95
CA THR A 62 9.79 0.73 8.78
C THR A 62 9.08 1.25 10.04
N GLN A 63 7.83 0.83 10.26
CA GLN A 63 7.00 1.30 11.39
C GLN A 63 7.67 1.03 12.73
N ASP A 64 8.25 -0.16 12.88
CA ASP A 64 8.83 -0.61 14.15
C ASP A 64 10.25 -0.08 14.37
N ILE A 65 11.00 0.14 13.28
CA ILE A 65 12.42 0.57 13.33
C ILE A 65 12.55 1.93 14.01
N PHE A 66 11.68 2.88 13.68
CA PHE A 66 11.76 4.24 14.23
C PHE A 66 11.12 4.38 15.61
N VAL A 67 10.18 3.51 15.98
CA VAL A 67 9.51 3.59 17.29
C VAL A 67 10.49 3.28 18.42
N ASP A 68 11.35 2.27 18.23
CA ASP A 68 12.24 1.77 19.27
C ASP A 68 13.67 2.35 19.24
N THR A 69 14.02 3.16 18.23
CA THR A 69 15.36 3.75 18.14
C THR A 69 15.47 5.00 19.02
N PRO A 70 16.24 4.97 20.13
CA PRO A 70 16.47 6.15 20.95
C PRO A 70 17.29 7.17 20.17
N LEU A 71 16.87 8.43 20.21
CA LEU A 71 17.63 9.54 19.64
C LEU A 71 18.70 9.96 20.65
N ASP A 72 19.97 9.89 20.26
CA ASP A 72 21.07 10.36 21.09
C ASP A 72 21.10 11.90 21.10
N SER A 73 20.99 12.48 22.29
CA SER A 73 20.97 13.95 22.49
C SER A 73 22.27 14.64 22.07
N LEU A 74 23.37 13.88 21.93
CA LEU A 74 24.68 14.41 21.55
C LEU A 74 24.94 14.35 20.03
N ASP A 75 23.97 13.88 19.24
CA ASP A 75 24.13 13.76 17.79
C ASP A 75 24.07 15.13 17.09
N PRO A 76 25.14 15.60 16.43
CA PRO A 76 25.12 16.86 15.69
C PRO A 76 24.17 16.85 14.48
N LEU A 77 23.73 15.67 14.02
CA LEU A 77 22.76 15.49 12.94
C LEU A 77 21.33 15.29 13.45
N LEU A 78 21.10 15.45 14.76
CA LEU A 78 19.79 15.24 15.39
C LEU A 78 18.64 15.96 14.67
N PRO A 79 18.73 17.25 14.28
CA PRO A 79 17.63 17.93 13.60
C PRO A 79 17.31 17.35 12.22
N LEU A 80 18.34 16.90 11.50
CA LEU A 80 18.17 16.27 10.19
C LEU A 80 17.52 14.89 10.33
N ARG A 81 17.97 14.11 11.33
CA ARG A 81 17.40 12.79 11.63
C ARG A 81 15.97 12.87 12.12
N SER A 82 15.62 13.86 12.95
CA SER A 82 14.24 14.05 13.40
C SER A 82 13.32 14.43 12.24
N ALA A 83 13.76 15.33 11.36
CA ALA A 83 12.99 15.72 10.18
C ALA A 83 12.81 14.54 9.21
N ALA A 84 13.87 13.77 8.96
CA ALA A 84 13.77 12.55 8.16
C ALA A 84 12.79 11.55 8.78
N ARG A 85 12.90 11.28 10.08
CA ARG A 85 12.00 10.39 10.82
C ARG A 85 10.55 10.85 10.73
N GLU A 86 10.28 12.13 10.91
CA GLU A 86 8.93 12.69 10.80
C GLU A 86 8.34 12.49 9.40
N ASN A 87 9.10 12.80 8.35
CA ASN A 87 8.69 12.56 6.96
C ASN A 87 8.38 11.08 6.70
N PHE A 88 9.20 10.16 7.24
CA PHE A 88 8.95 8.73 7.12
C PHE A 88 7.69 8.29 7.85
N LEU A 89 7.48 8.75 9.10
CA LEU A 89 6.29 8.43 9.88
C LEU A 89 5.02 8.98 9.22
N ASN A 90 5.09 10.17 8.62
CA ASN A 90 3.99 10.73 7.82
C ASN A 90 3.65 9.82 6.63
N THR A 91 4.67 9.28 5.95
CA THR A 91 4.48 8.38 4.81
C THR A 91 3.84 7.05 5.24
N VAL A 92 4.29 6.46 6.35
CA VAL A 92 3.66 5.28 6.97
C VAL A 92 2.21 5.58 7.37
N GLY A 93 1.98 6.76 7.94
CA GLY A 93 0.65 7.27 8.29
C GLY A 93 -0.28 7.34 7.08
N SER A 94 0.22 7.78 5.92
CA SER A 94 -0.53 7.80 4.66
C SER A 94 -0.93 6.39 4.24
N VAL A 95 -0.02 5.41 4.25
CA VAL A 95 -0.33 3.99 3.94
C VAL A 95 -1.42 3.47 4.87
N LYS A 96 -1.28 3.68 6.18
CA LYS A 96 -2.28 3.28 7.18
C LYS A 96 -3.63 3.93 6.91
N SER A 97 -3.65 5.23 6.67
CA SER A 97 -4.88 5.99 6.42
C SER A 97 -5.63 5.49 5.19
N GLU A 98 -4.91 5.13 4.12
CA GLU A 98 -5.52 4.61 2.89
C GLU A 98 -6.14 3.23 3.14
N ILE A 99 -5.41 2.34 3.83
CA ILE A 99 -5.92 1.00 4.17
C ILE A 99 -7.17 1.12 5.05
N VAL A 100 -7.13 1.97 6.08
CA VAL A 100 -8.26 2.19 6.99
C VAL A 100 -9.45 2.83 6.26
N SER A 101 -9.20 3.82 5.40
CA SER A 101 -10.24 4.44 4.58
C SER A 101 -10.91 3.41 3.69
N TRP A 102 -10.13 2.60 2.98
CA TRP A 102 -10.65 1.55 2.12
C TRP A 102 -11.44 0.49 2.91
N LEU A 103 -10.97 0.07 4.08
CA LEU A 103 -11.71 -0.87 4.93
C LEU A 103 -13.04 -0.30 5.43
N ASN A 104 -13.10 1.00 5.71
CA ASN A 104 -14.26 1.68 6.29
C ASN A 104 -15.29 2.15 5.26
N GLU A 105 -14.93 2.25 3.99
CA GLU A 105 -15.90 2.46 2.94
C GLU A 105 -16.85 1.25 2.90
N VAL A 106 -18.11 1.49 3.29
CA VAL A 106 -19.23 0.53 3.24
C VAL A 106 -20.18 0.90 2.14
#